data_AF-A0A523X334-F1
#
_entry.id   AF-A0A523X334-F1
#
_cell.length_a   1.000
_cell.length_b   1.000
_cell.length_c   1.000
_cell.angle_alpha   90.00
_cell.angle_beta   90.00
_cell.angle_gamma   90.00
#
_symmetry.space_group_name_H-M   'P 1'
#
loop_
_entity.id
_entity.type
_entity.pdbx_description
1 polymer ?
#
loop_
_entity_poly.entity_id
_entity_poly.type
_entity_poly.pdbx_seq_one_letter_code
_entity_poly.pdbx_strand_id
1 'polypeptide(L)' 'MAELNTGDRVRVKERPNYTLSGWEGEVVEVKEDPKGWIIIKADKTGYRMAFPETELKKL' A
#
# COMPACT_ATOMS: atom_id res chain seq x y z
N MET A 1 4.29 -14.16 -5.35
CA MET A 1 5.28 -13.87 -4.29
C MET A 1 5.16 -12.39 -4.05
N ALA A 2 4.85 -11.97 -2.83
CA ALA A 2 4.65 -10.54 -2.58
C ALA A 2 5.97 -9.81 -2.84
N GLU A 3 5.99 -8.86 -3.77
CA GLU A 3 7.18 -8.05 -4.09
C GLU A 3 7.49 -7.02 -2.98
N LEU A 4 6.55 -6.85 -2.04
CA LEU A 4 6.58 -5.87 -0.96
C LEU A 4 6.80 -6.55 0.39
N ASN A 5 7.69 -5.97 1.20
CA ASN A 5 7.97 -6.42 2.57
C ASN A 5 7.61 -5.32 3.58
N THR A 6 7.47 -5.69 4.85
CA THR A 6 7.32 -4.73 5.95
C THR A 6 8.54 -3.80 6.02
N GLY A 7 8.30 -2.50 6.10
CA GLY A 7 9.32 -1.45 6.07
C GLY A 7 9.59 -0.88 4.66
N ASP A 8 9.06 -1.48 3.61
CA ASP A 8 9.16 -0.89 2.27
C ASP A 8 8.30 0.37 2.16
N ARG A 9 8.79 1.36 1.41
CA ARG A 9 7.99 2.52 1.00
C ARG A 9 7.21 2.20 -0.25
N VAL A 10 5.95 2.58 -0.23
CA VAL A 10 5.01 2.36 -1.33
C VAL A 10 4.17 3.58 -1.59
N ARG A 11 3.73 3.70 -2.84
CA ARG A 11 2.79 4.69 -3.30
C ARG A 11 1.57 4.01 -3.90
N VAL A 12 0.38 4.44 -3.49
CA VAL A 12 -0.88 4.00 -4.07
C VAL A 12 -0.94 4.48 -5.52
N LYS A 13 -1.14 3.56 -6.46
CA LYS A 13 -1.23 3.86 -7.88
C LYS A 13 -2.33 4.90 -8.14
N GLU A 14 -2.05 5.82 -9.06
CA GLU A 14 -3.02 6.83 -9.47
C GLU A 14 -4.12 6.18 -10.33
N ARG A 15 -5.36 6.40 -9.95
CA ARG A 15 -6.55 5.96 -10.67
C ARG A 15 -7.53 7.14 -10.78
N PRO A 16 -8.17 7.32 -11.94
CA PRO A 16 -9.21 8.32 -12.06
C PRO A 16 -10.34 7.99 -11.08
N ASN A 17 -10.83 9.01 -10.36
CA ASN A 17 -11.90 8.90 -9.37
C ASN A 17 -11.57 8.18 -8.04
N TYR A 18 -10.29 8.08 -7.66
CA TYR A 18 -9.89 7.46 -6.39
C TYR A 18 -9.20 8.48 -5.46
N THR A 19 -9.79 8.74 -4.30
CA THR A 19 -9.37 9.78 -3.35
C THR A 19 -8.01 9.53 -2.68
N LEU A 20 -7.58 8.27 -2.65
CA LEU A 20 -6.32 7.83 -2.04
C LEU A 20 -5.20 7.69 -3.09
N SER A 21 -5.47 8.05 -4.35
CA SER A 21 -4.47 7.98 -5.41
C SER A 21 -3.28 8.88 -5.15
N GLY A 22 -2.08 8.33 -5.38
CA GLY A 22 -0.83 9.02 -5.16
C GLY A 22 -0.43 9.14 -3.69
N TRP A 23 -1.18 8.56 -2.74
CA TRP A 23 -0.78 8.54 -1.35
C TRP A 23 0.46 7.67 -1.16
N GLU A 24 1.39 8.17 -0.36
CA GLU A 24 2.60 7.47 0.03
C GLU A 24 2.46 6.96 1.46
N GLY A 25 3.10 5.83 1.72
CA GLY A 25 3.15 5.24 3.04
C GLY A 25 4.19 4.14 3.16
N GLU A 26 4.37 3.69 4.39
CA GLU A 26 5.26 2.60 4.74
C GLU A 26 4.45 1.32 4.95
N VAL A 27 4.91 0.21 4.38
CA VAL A 27 4.31 -1.10 4.60
C VAL A 27 4.53 -1.51 6.05
N VAL A 28 3.45 -1.66 6.81
CA VAL A 28 3.50 -2.09 8.21
C VAL A 28 3.18 -3.57 8.36
N GLU A 29 2.41 -4.14 7.45
CA GLU A 29 2.04 -5.56 7.47
C GLU A 29 1.77 -6.06 6.05
N VAL A 30 2.26 -7.25 5.71
CA VAL A 30 1.97 -7.93 4.45
C VAL A 30 1.16 -9.18 4.78
N LYS A 31 -0.05 -9.30 4.25
CA LYS A 31 -0.87 -10.50 4.42
C LYS A 31 -0.65 -11.43 3.23
N GLU A 32 -0.14 -12.62 3.53
CA GLU A 32 -0.07 -13.73 2.58
C GLU A 32 -1.46 -14.36 2.40
N ASP A 33 -2.35 -13.64 1.74
CA ASP A 33 -3.64 -14.13 1.29
C ASP A 33 -3.68 -14.17 -0.24
N PRO A 34 -4.58 -14.95 -0.87
CA PRO A 34 -4.63 -15.07 -2.33
C PRO A 34 -4.91 -13.74 -3.05
N LYS A 35 -5.30 -12.68 -2.34
CA LYS A 35 -5.50 -11.33 -2.88
C LYS A 35 -4.28 -10.42 -2.65
N GLY A 36 -3.31 -10.82 -1.83
CA GLY A 36 -2.09 -10.07 -1.53
C GLY A 36 -2.39 -8.73 -0.86
N TRP A 37 -3.17 -8.72 0.22
CA TRP A 37 -3.43 -7.47 0.94
C TRP A 37 -2.21 -7.00 1.72
N ILE A 38 -1.97 -5.69 1.69
CA ILE A 38 -0.85 -5.04 2.35
C ILE A 38 -1.39 -3.87 3.14
N ILE A 39 -1.05 -3.84 4.43
CA ILE A 39 -1.38 -2.71 5.30
C ILE A 39 -0.22 -1.73 5.22
N ILE A 40 -0.54 -0.51 4.81
CA ILE A 40 0.39 0.61 4.78
C ILE A 40 -0.03 1.64 5.81
N LYS A 41 0.94 2.32 6.41
CA LYS A 41 0.72 3.52 7.20
C LYS A 41 0.91 4.72 6.29
N ALA A 42 -0.17 5.43 5.99
CA ALA A 42 -0.13 6.60 5.12
C ALA A 42 0.62 7.76 5.81
N ASP A 43 1.60 8.36 5.14
CA ASP A 43 2.40 9.45 5.73
C ASP A 43 1.55 10.70 5.97
N LYS A 44 0.61 10.99 5.07
CA LYS A 44 -0.22 12.20 5.11
C LYS A 44 -1.20 12.23 6.29
N THR A 45 -1.65 11.07 6.77
CA THR A 45 -2.69 10.99 7.81
C THR A 45 -2.30 10.15 9.02
N GLY A 46 -1.23 9.35 8.93
CA GLY A 46 -0.82 8.41 9.96
C GLY A 46 -1.73 7.18 10.11
N TYR A 47 -2.81 7.08 9.34
CA TYR A 47 -3.73 5.94 9.40
C TYR A 47 -3.15 4.70 8.75
N ARG A 48 -3.51 3.54 9.31
CA ARG A 48 -3.22 2.22 8.73
C ARG A 48 -4.35 1.86 7.78
N MET A 49 -4.03 1.60 6.52
CA MET A 49 -4.97 1.28 5.46
C MET A 49 -4.52 0.03 4.73
N ALA A 50 -5.45 -0.87 4.43
CA ALA A 50 -5.17 -2.08 3.66
C ALA A 50 -5.43 -1.82 2.17
N PHE A 51 -4.42 -2.05 1.34
CA PHE A 51 -4.50 -2.01 -0.12
C PHE A 51 -4.02 -3.34 -0.69
N PRO A 52 -4.58 -3.80 -1.82
CA PRO A 52 -4.00 -4.92 -2.52
C PRO A 52 -2.64 -4.53 -3.11
N GLU A 53 -1.68 -5.46 -3.09
CA GLU A 53 -0.33 -5.28 -3.65
C GLU A 53 -0.35 -4.74 -5.09
N THR A 54 -1.32 -5.20 -5.88
CA THR A 54 -1.50 -4.76 -7.28
C THR A 54 -1.81 -3.27 -7.43
N GLU A 55 -2.33 -2.62 -6.38
CA GLU A 55 -2.62 -1.18 -6.33
C GLU A 55 -1.49 -0.36 -5.72
N LEU A 56 -0.45 -1.02 -5.20
CA LEU A 56 0.72 -0.38 -4.65
C LEU A 56 1.85 -0.39 -5.67
N LYS A 57 2.68 0.65 -5.61
CA LYS A 57 3.93 0.76 -6.37
C LYS A 57 5.06 1.00 -5.38
N LYS A 58 6.05 0.12 -5.37
CA LYS A 58 7.27 0.29 -4.57
C LYS A 58 8.03 1.54 -5.02
N LEU A 59 8.50 2.32 -4.04
CA LEU A 59 9.34 3.51 -4.24
C LEU A 59 10.82 3.16 -4.05
#